data_AF-A0A016E9W7-F1
#
_entry.id   AF-A0A016E9W7-F1
#
_cell.length_a   1.000
_cell.length_b   1.000
_cell.length_c   1.000
_cell.angle_alpha   90.00
_cell.angle_beta   90.00
_cell.angle_gamma   90.00
#
_symmetry.space_group_name_H-M   'P 1'
#
loop_
_entity.id
_entity.type
_entity.pdbx_description
1 polymer ?
#
loop_
_entity_poly.entity_id
_entity_poly.type
_entity_poly.pdbx_seq_one_letter_code
_entity_poly.pdbx_strand_id
1 'polypeptide(L)'
;MNNVKYLSFALILAFSACKSGSASSQEPSEKQDTVKIFNLPQIPVVLNTVEQRTDYMVKHYWDRFDFSDTTYINQAEVPEQAWVDYCDLLEHVPLPVAQTAMKETFNRAEKNRKMLHFFEELADKYLYDPNSPMRNEEFYIPVLEALIASPALDETAKIRPQARLELAQKNRLGTKALNFTYTLDSGVKGTLYQFPAEYTLLFINNPGCHACAEMIEGLKASPVINGFTAAKKLKVLSIYPDEELDEWKKHRNDFAKEWTNGYDKELVIKNKNLYDLRAIPTLYLLDKNKTVLLKDATLQKVEQYLAERG
;
A
#
# COMPACT_ATOMS: atom_id res chain seq x y z
N MET A 1 -33.40 4.62 -42.10
CA MET A 1 -34.10 4.12 -43.29
C MET A 1 -33.82 2.64 -43.44
N ASN A 2 -34.90 1.87 -43.53
CA ASN A 2 -35.02 0.42 -43.67
C ASN A 2 -34.02 -0.22 -44.64
N ASN A 3 -33.60 -1.47 -44.38
CA ASN A 3 -34.33 -2.62 -44.93
C ASN A 3 -33.69 -3.97 -44.56
N VAL A 4 -34.52 -4.81 -43.97
CA VAL A 4 -34.44 -6.27 -43.95
C VAL A 4 -34.56 -6.80 -45.39
N LYS A 5 -33.80 -7.83 -45.74
CA LYS A 5 -34.15 -8.77 -46.80
C LYS A 5 -33.92 -10.21 -46.33
N TYR A 6 -35.03 -10.92 -46.14
CA TYR A 6 -35.11 -12.38 -46.16
C TYR A 6 -35.02 -12.89 -47.61
N LEU A 7 -34.45 -14.08 -47.80
CA LEU A 7 -34.88 -15.08 -48.79
C LEU A 7 -34.13 -16.39 -48.42
N SER A 8 -34.83 -17.42 -47.90
CA SER A 8 -35.33 -18.60 -48.63
C SER A 8 -34.21 -19.58 -49.04
N PHE A 9 -34.27 -20.91 -49.00
CA PHE A 9 -35.20 -21.97 -48.56
C PHE A 9 -34.49 -23.24 -49.07
N ALA A 10 -34.20 -24.25 -48.25
CA ALA A 10 -33.92 -25.60 -48.76
C ALA A 10 -34.11 -26.64 -47.66
N LEU A 11 -35.29 -27.26 -47.71
CA LEU A 11 -35.71 -28.43 -46.98
C LEU A 11 -35.12 -29.67 -47.69
N ILE A 12 -34.34 -30.50 -47.00
CA ILE A 12 -34.13 -31.91 -47.38
C ILE A 12 -34.37 -32.77 -46.14
N LEU A 13 -35.52 -33.44 -46.16
CA LEU A 13 -35.88 -34.55 -45.29
C LEU A 13 -35.18 -35.81 -45.83
N ALA A 14 -34.43 -36.49 -44.97
CA ALA A 14 -34.09 -37.90 -45.16
C ALA A 14 -34.51 -38.67 -43.90
N PHE A 15 -35.59 -39.43 -44.04
CA PHE A 15 -36.00 -40.46 -43.09
C PHE A 15 -35.08 -41.68 -43.25
N SER A 16 -34.43 -42.07 -42.15
CA SER A 16 -33.94 -43.43 -41.95
C SER A 16 -34.21 -43.82 -40.50
N ALA A 17 -35.20 -44.67 -40.29
CA ALA A 17 -35.45 -45.36 -39.04
C ALA A 17 -34.61 -46.64 -38.98
N CYS A 18 -33.90 -46.88 -37.88
CA CYS A 18 -33.64 -48.23 -37.35
C CYS A 18 -33.15 -48.19 -35.88
N LYS A 19 -34.00 -48.77 -35.02
CA LYS A 19 -33.71 -49.64 -33.86
C LYS A 19 -32.64 -49.27 -32.80
N SER A 20 -33.17 -48.96 -31.62
CA SER A 20 -32.85 -49.53 -30.31
C SER A 20 -31.38 -49.89 -30.01
N GLY A 21 -30.69 -48.95 -29.39
CA GLY A 21 -29.54 -49.19 -28.52
C GLY A 21 -29.66 -48.29 -27.31
N SER A 22 -29.70 -48.85 -26.10
CA SER A 22 -29.77 -48.13 -24.84
C SER A 22 -28.50 -47.29 -24.63
N ALA A 23 -28.56 -46.01 -24.99
CA ALA A 23 -27.56 -45.03 -24.61
C ALA A 23 -27.87 -44.53 -23.19
N SER A 24 -27.08 -44.99 -22.22
CA SER A 24 -26.90 -44.26 -20.96
C SER A 24 -26.23 -42.93 -21.30
N SER A 25 -27.05 -41.93 -21.58
CA SER A 25 -26.61 -40.54 -21.70
C SER A 25 -26.36 -40.07 -20.27
N GLN A 26 -25.11 -40.17 -19.79
CA GLN A 26 -24.71 -39.34 -18.67
C GLN A 26 -24.74 -37.90 -19.19
N GLU A 27 -25.75 -37.14 -18.78
CA GLU A 27 -25.68 -35.69 -18.83
C GLU A 27 -24.39 -35.27 -18.12
N PRO A 28 -23.56 -34.38 -18.69
CA PRO A 28 -22.47 -33.80 -17.94
C PRO A 28 -23.11 -33.05 -16.78
N SER A 29 -22.80 -33.46 -15.54
CA SER A 29 -23.24 -32.68 -14.37
C SER A 29 -22.62 -31.30 -14.51
N GLU A 30 -23.41 -30.31 -14.89
CA GLU A 30 -23.08 -28.92 -14.67
C GLU A 30 -22.80 -28.79 -13.17
N LYS A 31 -21.54 -28.59 -12.81
CA LYS A 31 -21.20 -28.11 -11.48
C LYS A 31 -21.89 -26.76 -11.37
N GLN A 32 -23.01 -26.71 -10.65
CA GLN A 32 -23.54 -25.44 -10.17
C GLN A 32 -22.45 -24.84 -9.28
N ASP A 33 -21.67 -23.92 -9.83
CA ASP A 33 -20.78 -23.07 -9.05
C ASP A 33 -21.68 -22.22 -8.15
N THR A 34 -21.87 -22.67 -6.91
CA THR A 34 -22.56 -21.89 -5.89
C THR A 34 -21.81 -20.59 -5.69
N VAL A 35 -22.49 -19.46 -5.90
CA VAL A 35 -21.93 -18.12 -5.67
C VAL A 35 -21.49 -18.01 -4.21
N LYS A 36 -20.23 -17.65 -3.99
CA LYS A 36 -19.66 -17.44 -2.66
C LYS A 36 -20.18 -16.12 -2.08
N ILE A 37 -20.39 -16.10 -0.77
CA ILE A 37 -20.83 -14.91 -0.04
C ILE A 37 -19.98 -14.81 1.22
N PHE A 38 -19.40 -13.63 1.44
CA PHE A 38 -18.73 -13.32 2.69
C PHE A 38 -19.76 -12.96 3.76
N ASN A 39 -19.72 -13.65 4.91
CA ASN A 39 -20.71 -13.49 5.98
C ASN A 39 -20.07 -12.81 7.20
N LEU A 40 -20.45 -11.55 7.46
CA LEU A 40 -20.00 -10.84 8.65
C LEU A 40 -20.48 -11.52 9.95
N PRO A 41 -19.72 -11.41 11.05
CA PRO A 41 -20.17 -11.87 12.36
C PRO A 41 -21.35 -11.03 12.86
N GLN A 42 -22.25 -11.66 13.61
CA GLN A 42 -23.37 -10.97 14.25
C GLN A 42 -22.88 -10.33 15.56
N ILE A 43 -22.94 -9.00 15.65
CA ILE A 43 -22.49 -8.26 16.84
C ILE A 43 -23.48 -8.52 17.99
N PRO A 44 -23.02 -9.00 19.17
CA PRO A 44 -23.89 -9.20 20.32
C PRO A 44 -24.59 -7.91 20.76
N VAL A 45 -25.90 -7.99 21.03
CA VAL A 45 -26.74 -6.85 21.44
C VAL A 45 -26.27 -6.21 22.75
N VAL A 46 -25.51 -6.93 23.57
CA VAL A 46 -24.92 -6.42 24.82
C VAL A 46 -23.80 -5.40 24.60
N LEU A 47 -23.22 -5.32 23.39
CA LEU A 47 -22.17 -4.36 23.05
C LEU A 47 -22.81 -3.04 22.58
N ASN A 48 -22.77 -2.04 23.45
CA ASN A 48 -23.54 -0.81 23.31
C ASN A 48 -22.72 0.41 22.85
N THR A 49 -21.39 0.37 22.96
CA THR A 49 -20.53 1.48 22.49
C THR A 49 -19.95 1.19 21.12
N VAL A 50 -19.60 2.24 20.37
CA VAL A 50 -18.98 2.11 19.04
C VAL A 50 -17.66 1.35 19.16
N GLU A 51 -16.83 1.69 20.15
CA GLU A 51 -15.53 1.08 20.39
C GLU A 51 -15.67 -0.42 20.65
N GLN A 52 -16.59 -0.84 21.52
CA GLN A 52 -16.84 -2.25 21.81
C GLN A 52 -17.26 -3.04 20.57
N ARG A 53 -18.11 -2.43 19.74
CA ARG A 53 -18.64 -3.06 18.52
C ARG A 53 -17.57 -3.16 17.44
N THR A 54 -16.74 -2.13 17.27
CA THR A 54 -15.60 -2.13 16.34
C THR A 54 -14.55 -3.16 16.77
N ASP A 55 -14.18 -3.18 18.05
CA ASP A 55 -13.24 -4.17 18.61
C ASP A 55 -13.72 -5.61 18.39
N TYR A 56 -15.02 -5.85 18.57
CA TYR A 56 -15.64 -7.14 18.30
C TYR A 56 -15.59 -7.48 16.80
N MET A 57 -15.99 -6.54 15.94
CA MET A 57 -16.00 -6.77 14.50
C MET A 57 -14.60 -7.11 13.98
N VAL A 58 -13.56 -6.38 14.39
CA VAL A 58 -12.16 -6.67 14.02
C VAL A 58 -11.75 -8.07 14.43
N LYS A 59 -12.03 -8.47 15.69
CA LYS A 59 -11.61 -9.77 16.23
C LYS A 59 -12.33 -10.96 15.58
N HIS A 60 -13.59 -10.78 15.18
CA HIS A 60 -14.46 -11.84 14.70
C HIS A 60 -14.73 -11.78 13.19
N TYR A 61 -14.11 -10.83 12.48
CA TYR A 61 -14.39 -10.54 11.06
C TYR A 61 -14.31 -11.79 10.19
N TRP A 62 -13.24 -12.57 10.38
CA TRP A 62 -12.94 -13.76 9.59
C TRP A 62 -13.46 -15.07 10.19
N ASP A 63 -14.29 -15.04 11.24
CA ASP A 63 -14.70 -16.26 11.96
C ASP A 63 -15.57 -17.20 11.12
N ARG A 64 -16.30 -16.66 10.15
CA ARG A 64 -17.18 -17.41 9.24
C ARG A 64 -16.53 -17.70 7.88
N PHE A 65 -15.27 -17.29 7.69
CA PHE A 65 -14.53 -17.53 6.48
C PHE A 65 -13.68 -18.79 6.62
N ASP A 66 -13.89 -19.76 5.72
CA ASP A 66 -13.10 -20.98 5.69
C ASP A 66 -11.82 -20.80 4.87
N PHE A 67 -10.70 -20.55 5.54
CA PHE A 67 -9.38 -20.40 4.90
C PHE A 67 -8.85 -21.68 4.23
N SER A 68 -9.49 -22.84 4.45
CA SER A 68 -9.13 -24.07 3.74
C SER A 68 -9.84 -24.23 2.39
N ASP A 69 -10.93 -23.49 2.17
CA ASP A 69 -11.75 -23.57 0.97
C ASP A 69 -11.11 -22.76 -0.19
N THR A 70 -10.34 -23.45 -1.03
CA THR A 70 -9.68 -22.81 -2.19
C THR A 70 -10.64 -22.41 -3.30
N THR A 71 -11.93 -22.75 -3.24
CA THR A 71 -12.89 -22.32 -4.28
C THR A 71 -13.15 -20.81 -4.24
N TYR A 72 -12.88 -20.14 -3.11
CA TYR A 72 -12.88 -18.67 -3.01
C TYR A 72 -11.85 -18.01 -3.96
N ILE A 73 -10.76 -18.70 -4.29
CA ILE A 73 -9.73 -18.17 -5.20
C ILE A 73 -10.28 -18.03 -6.63
N ASN A 74 -11.26 -18.86 -7.01
CA ASN A 74 -11.91 -18.78 -8.33
C ASN A 74 -13.03 -17.72 -8.39
N GLN A 75 -13.45 -17.18 -7.24
CA GLN A 75 -14.43 -16.10 -7.08
C GLN A 75 -13.79 -14.99 -6.24
N ALA A 76 -12.59 -14.58 -6.65
CA ALA A 76 -11.68 -13.73 -5.88
C ALA A 76 -12.28 -12.38 -5.49
N GLU A 77 -13.27 -11.89 -6.23
CA GLU A 77 -13.99 -10.64 -5.94
C GLU A 77 -14.61 -10.63 -4.53
N VAL A 78 -15.06 -11.79 -4.04
CA VAL A 78 -15.69 -11.92 -2.72
C VAL A 78 -14.68 -11.74 -1.58
N PRO A 79 -13.62 -12.56 -1.47
CA PRO A 79 -12.62 -12.38 -0.42
C PRO A 79 -11.76 -11.11 -0.61
N GLU A 80 -11.58 -10.61 -1.84
CA GLU A 80 -10.88 -9.35 -2.10
C GLU A 80 -11.65 -8.15 -1.55
N GLN A 81 -12.96 -8.05 -1.82
CA GLN A 81 -13.77 -6.98 -1.22
C GLN A 81 -13.80 -7.11 0.31
N ALA A 82 -13.95 -8.33 0.83
CA ALA A 82 -13.90 -8.56 2.28
C ALA A 82 -12.55 -8.13 2.89
N TRP A 83 -11.43 -8.32 2.18
CA TRP A 83 -10.12 -7.85 2.60
C TRP A 83 -10.02 -6.33 2.61
N VAL A 84 -10.51 -5.66 1.57
CA VAL A 84 -10.56 -4.19 1.49
C VAL A 84 -11.36 -3.60 2.66
N ASP A 85 -12.58 -4.12 2.88
CA ASP A 85 -13.45 -3.68 3.96
C ASP A 85 -12.81 -3.93 5.34
N TYR A 86 -12.03 -5.02 5.47
CA TYR A 86 -11.29 -5.30 6.69
C TYR A 86 -10.17 -4.28 6.92
N CYS A 87 -9.38 -3.95 5.89
CA CYS A 87 -8.32 -2.96 6.00
C CYS A 87 -8.86 -1.58 6.41
N ASP A 88 -10.01 -1.17 5.87
CA ASP A 88 -10.70 0.07 6.26
C ASP A 88 -11.15 0.01 7.73
N LEU A 89 -11.76 -1.09 8.16
CA LEU A 89 -12.17 -1.30 9.55
C LEU A 89 -11.00 -1.19 10.54
N LEU A 90 -9.81 -1.67 10.16
CA LEU A 90 -8.61 -1.63 10.99
C LEU A 90 -8.12 -0.19 11.29
N GLU A 91 -8.49 0.80 10.47
CA GLU A 91 -8.17 2.22 10.74
C GLU A 91 -8.92 2.79 11.95
N HIS A 92 -9.98 2.11 12.39
CA HIS A 92 -10.85 2.56 13.48
C HIS A 92 -10.52 1.93 14.85
N VAL A 93 -9.40 1.22 14.96
CA VAL A 93 -8.91 0.64 16.22
C VAL A 93 -7.46 1.09 16.51
N PRO A 94 -7.00 1.01 17.77
CA PRO A 94 -5.60 1.31 18.09
C PRO A 94 -4.64 0.43 17.27
N LEU A 95 -3.56 1.03 16.77
CA LEU A 95 -2.59 0.34 15.89
C LEU A 95 -2.13 -1.05 16.41
N PRO A 96 -1.81 -1.23 17.71
CA PRO A 96 -1.44 -2.57 18.22
C PRO A 96 -2.54 -3.63 18.06
N VAL A 97 -3.81 -3.22 18.16
CA VAL A 97 -4.97 -4.10 17.94
C VAL A 97 -5.04 -4.49 16.48
N ALA A 98 -4.90 -3.53 15.57
CA ALA A 98 -4.90 -3.78 14.13
C ALA A 98 -3.76 -4.72 13.70
N GLN A 99 -2.54 -4.48 14.20
CA GLN A 99 -1.38 -5.31 13.90
C GLN A 99 -1.55 -6.76 14.39
N THR A 100 -2.14 -6.93 15.59
CA THR A 100 -2.46 -8.26 16.13
C THR A 100 -3.49 -8.97 15.25
N ALA A 101 -4.56 -8.27 14.85
CA ALA A 101 -5.63 -8.82 14.04
C ALA A 101 -5.16 -9.18 12.62
N MET A 102 -4.23 -8.39 12.06
CA MET A 102 -3.59 -8.67 10.77
C MET A 102 -2.76 -9.97 10.84
N LYS A 103 -1.92 -10.10 11.87
CA LYS A 103 -1.10 -11.29 12.08
C LYS A 103 -1.97 -12.55 12.25
N GLU A 104 -3.05 -12.46 13.01
CA GLU A 104 -3.97 -13.57 13.22
C GLU A 104 -4.69 -13.99 11.92
N THR A 105 -5.02 -13.04 11.04
CA THR A 105 -5.60 -13.34 9.72
C THR A 105 -4.65 -14.22 8.89
N PHE A 106 -3.35 -13.89 8.87
CA PHE A 106 -2.34 -14.67 8.16
C PHE A 106 -2.06 -16.03 8.82
N ASN A 107 -2.08 -16.12 10.15
CA ASN A 107 -1.99 -17.40 10.86
C ASN A 107 -3.17 -18.34 10.48
N ARG A 108 -4.37 -17.78 10.27
CA ARG A 108 -5.53 -18.57 9.82
C ARG A 108 -5.39 -18.99 8.35
N ALA A 109 -4.89 -18.11 7.49
CA ALA A 109 -4.64 -18.40 6.07
C ALA A 109 -3.54 -19.46 5.86
N GLU A 110 -2.56 -19.54 6.76
CA GLU A 110 -1.45 -20.50 6.73
C GLU A 110 -1.91 -21.97 6.64
N LYS A 111 -3.11 -22.28 7.13
CA LYS A 111 -3.72 -23.62 7.05
C LYS A 111 -3.77 -24.17 5.61
N ASN A 112 -3.74 -23.30 4.60
CA ASN A 112 -3.68 -23.68 3.20
C ASN A 112 -2.70 -22.78 2.43
N ARG A 113 -1.62 -23.35 1.87
CA ARG A 113 -0.58 -22.59 1.16
C ARG A 113 -1.11 -21.73 0.01
N LYS A 114 -2.14 -22.19 -0.72
CA LYS A 114 -2.74 -21.40 -1.81
C LYS A 114 -3.52 -20.21 -1.26
N MET A 115 -4.23 -20.39 -0.15
CA MET A 115 -4.94 -19.30 0.51
C MET A 115 -3.98 -18.29 1.14
N LEU A 116 -2.93 -18.76 1.80
CA LEU A 116 -1.87 -17.89 2.33
C LEU A 116 -1.27 -17.02 1.23
N HIS A 117 -0.93 -17.61 0.09
CA HIS A 117 -0.41 -16.88 -1.06
C HIS A 117 -1.42 -15.87 -1.62
N PHE A 118 -2.69 -16.25 -1.74
CA PHE A 118 -3.75 -15.35 -2.17
C PHE A 118 -3.87 -14.11 -1.26
N PHE A 119 -3.87 -14.28 0.06
CA PHE A 119 -3.90 -13.16 1.00
C PHE A 119 -2.60 -12.34 0.99
N GLU A 120 -1.44 -12.97 0.76
CA GLU A 120 -0.17 -12.25 0.54
C GLU A 120 -0.26 -11.34 -0.68
N GLU A 121 -0.83 -11.80 -1.80
CA GLU A 121 -1.03 -10.98 -3.00
C GLU A 121 -1.98 -9.80 -2.75
N LEU A 122 -3.04 -10.00 -1.97
CA LEU A 122 -3.94 -8.91 -1.55
C LEU A 122 -3.21 -7.90 -0.65
N ALA A 123 -2.40 -8.36 0.31
CA ALA A 123 -1.61 -7.47 1.15
C ALA A 123 -0.59 -6.67 0.33
N ASP A 124 0.08 -7.31 -0.63
CA ASP A 124 0.99 -6.65 -1.57
C ASP A 124 0.26 -5.56 -2.37
N LYS A 125 -0.89 -5.91 -2.96
CA LYS A 125 -1.68 -5.02 -3.81
C LYS A 125 -2.20 -3.80 -3.06
N TYR A 126 -2.74 -3.99 -1.85
CA TYR A 126 -3.44 -2.92 -1.15
C TYR A 126 -2.57 -2.18 -0.15
N LEU A 127 -1.67 -2.86 0.57
CA LEU A 127 -0.93 -2.26 1.68
C LEU A 127 0.50 -1.86 1.31
N TYR A 128 1.06 -2.40 0.21
CA TYR A 128 2.45 -2.19 -0.18
C TYR A 128 2.63 -1.45 -1.51
N ASP A 129 1.76 -1.67 -2.51
CA ASP A 129 1.85 -1.05 -3.83
C ASP A 129 1.88 0.49 -3.73
N PRO A 130 2.85 1.18 -4.36
CA PRO A 130 2.94 2.65 -4.33
C PRO A 130 1.74 3.37 -4.97
N ASN A 131 0.95 2.69 -5.80
CA ASN A 131 -0.25 3.25 -6.42
C ASN A 131 -1.53 2.95 -5.64
N SER A 132 -1.47 2.13 -4.59
CA SER A 132 -2.63 1.85 -3.76
C SER A 132 -2.96 3.06 -2.88
N PRO A 133 -4.22 3.54 -2.88
CA PRO A 133 -4.67 4.56 -1.94
C PRO A 133 -4.78 4.05 -0.50
N MET A 134 -4.77 2.72 -0.30
CA MET A 134 -4.84 2.06 1.01
C MET A 134 -3.45 1.67 1.54
N ARG A 135 -2.37 2.14 0.90
CA ARG A 135 -1.00 1.83 1.30
C ARG A 135 -0.80 2.17 2.78
N ASN A 136 -0.39 1.19 3.57
CA ASN A 136 -0.15 1.36 5.00
C ASN A 136 0.93 0.39 5.47
N GLU A 137 2.15 0.90 5.61
CA GLU A 137 3.29 0.07 5.98
C GLU A 137 3.16 -0.52 7.40
N GLU A 138 2.51 0.18 8.32
CA GLU A 138 2.29 -0.31 9.69
C GLU A 138 1.29 -1.49 9.75
N PHE A 139 0.42 -1.61 8.74
CA PHE A 139 -0.44 -2.79 8.54
C PHE A 139 0.26 -3.90 7.73
N TYR A 140 1.20 -3.55 6.85
CA TYR A 140 1.95 -4.52 6.05
C TYR A 140 3.07 -5.22 6.84
N ILE A 141 3.72 -4.54 7.79
CA ILE A 141 4.76 -5.13 8.66
C ILE A 141 4.31 -6.42 9.35
N PRO A 142 3.16 -6.50 10.07
CA PRO A 142 2.72 -7.75 10.70
C PRO A 142 2.41 -8.87 9.70
N VAL A 143 2.04 -8.53 8.45
CA VAL A 143 1.90 -9.52 7.37
C VAL A 143 3.25 -10.14 7.05
N LEU A 144 4.27 -9.30 6.83
CA LEU A 144 5.64 -9.76 6.56
C LEU A 144 6.17 -10.63 7.70
N GLU A 145 5.97 -10.21 8.95
CA GLU A 145 6.36 -10.98 10.13
C GLU A 145 5.68 -12.35 10.18
N ALA A 146 4.38 -12.43 9.87
CA ALA A 146 3.64 -13.69 9.82
C ALA A 146 4.18 -14.61 8.72
N LEU A 147 4.42 -14.10 7.51
CA LEU A 147 4.98 -14.87 6.39
C LEU A 147 6.38 -15.41 6.74
N ILE A 148 7.24 -14.61 7.35
CA ILE A 148 8.60 -15.03 7.75
C ILE A 148 8.54 -16.12 8.83
N ALA A 149 7.62 -15.97 9.80
CA ALA A 149 7.44 -16.95 10.87
C ALA A 149 6.74 -18.24 10.40
N SER A 150 6.10 -18.22 9.23
CA SER A 150 5.27 -19.32 8.74
C SER A 150 6.08 -20.61 8.51
N PRO A 151 5.70 -21.75 9.12
CA PRO A 151 6.25 -23.05 8.78
C PRO A 151 5.75 -23.59 7.43
N ALA A 152 4.69 -23.02 6.85
CA ALA A 152 4.17 -23.44 5.54
C ALA A 152 5.03 -22.94 4.36
N LEU A 153 5.93 -21.98 4.62
CA LEU A 153 6.82 -21.40 3.64
C LEU A 153 8.26 -21.92 3.80
N ASP A 154 8.89 -22.25 2.68
CA ASP A 154 10.32 -22.55 2.63
C ASP A 154 11.18 -21.28 2.71
N GLU A 155 12.49 -21.45 2.95
CA GLU A 155 13.41 -20.31 3.08
C GLU A 155 13.46 -19.43 1.83
N THR A 156 13.30 -20.01 0.63
CA THR A 156 13.28 -19.26 -0.62
C THR A 156 12.07 -18.32 -0.68
N ALA A 157 10.89 -18.81 -0.30
CA ALA A 157 9.67 -18.01 -0.24
C ALA A 157 9.76 -16.86 0.79
N LYS A 158 10.62 -17.00 1.82
CA LYS A 158 10.82 -15.99 2.87
C LYS A 158 11.79 -14.87 2.49
N ILE A 159 12.64 -15.05 1.47
CA ILE A 159 13.63 -14.05 1.04
C ILE A 159 12.98 -12.70 0.74
N ARG A 160 11.88 -12.69 -0.04
CA ARG A 160 11.19 -11.46 -0.41
C ARG A 160 10.55 -10.77 0.81
N PRO A 161 9.74 -11.44 1.65
CA PRO A 161 9.23 -10.84 2.87
C PRO A 161 10.32 -10.31 3.81
N GLN A 162 11.44 -11.03 3.96
CA GLN A 162 12.58 -10.59 4.79
C GLN A 162 13.19 -9.28 4.28
N ALA A 163 13.48 -9.19 2.97
CA ALA A 163 14.04 -7.99 2.37
C ALA A 163 13.09 -6.78 2.49
N ARG A 164 11.78 -7.01 2.30
CA ARG A 164 10.77 -5.96 2.47
C ARG A 164 10.64 -5.52 3.93
N LEU A 165 10.72 -6.46 4.88
CA LEU A 165 10.67 -6.14 6.30
C LEU A 165 11.90 -5.32 6.71
N GLU A 166 13.09 -5.70 6.25
CA GLU A 166 14.31 -4.93 6.49
C GLU A 166 14.18 -3.48 5.99
N LEU A 167 13.62 -3.29 4.79
CA LEU A 167 13.37 -1.95 4.24
C LEU A 167 12.31 -1.18 5.04
N ALA A 168 11.21 -1.83 5.44
CA ALA A 168 10.14 -1.22 6.22
C ALA A 168 10.64 -0.72 7.60
N GLN A 169 11.55 -1.46 8.25
CA GLN A 169 12.14 -1.01 9.51
C GLN A 169 13.02 0.24 9.37
N LYS A 170 13.50 0.56 8.16
CA LYS A 170 14.27 1.79 7.92
C LYS A 170 13.34 3.00 7.93
N ASN A 171 13.73 4.02 8.69
CA ASN A 171 12.99 5.27 8.85
C ASN A 171 11.55 5.06 9.34
N ARG A 172 11.29 3.98 10.09
CA ARG A 172 9.97 3.68 10.65
C ARG A 172 9.52 4.78 11.62
N LEU A 173 8.21 4.99 11.74
CA LEU A 173 7.63 5.93 12.68
C LEU A 173 8.20 5.75 14.10
N GLY A 174 8.57 6.85 14.74
CA GLY A 174 9.17 6.84 16.08
C GLY A 174 10.65 6.45 16.14
N THR A 175 11.27 6.07 15.01
CA THR A 175 12.71 5.78 14.93
C THR A 175 13.48 6.97 14.36
N LYS A 176 14.80 7.00 14.56
CA LYS A 176 15.65 8.03 13.98
C LYS A 176 15.87 7.76 12.49
N ALA A 177 15.60 8.75 11.64
CA ALA A 177 15.80 8.66 10.20
C ALA A 177 17.27 8.39 9.86
N LEU A 178 17.54 7.59 8.84
CA LEU A 178 18.90 7.28 8.40
C LEU A 178 19.56 8.54 7.82
N ASN A 179 20.80 8.77 8.24
CA ASN A 179 21.57 9.91 7.79
C ASN A 179 22.07 9.70 6.35
N PHE A 180 22.16 10.79 5.61
CA PHE A 180 22.78 10.82 4.29
C PHE A 180 23.46 12.18 4.08
N THR A 181 24.37 12.23 3.11
CA THR A 181 25.01 13.47 2.65
C THR A 181 24.27 13.98 1.44
N TYR A 182 23.91 15.25 1.42
CA TYR A 182 23.38 15.92 0.23
C TYR A 182 24.42 16.91 -0.30
N THR A 183 24.39 17.13 -1.61
CA THR A 183 25.20 18.14 -2.30
C THR A 183 24.27 19.20 -2.89
N LEU A 184 24.59 20.47 -2.68
CA LEU A 184 23.87 21.60 -3.28
C LEU A 184 24.39 21.90 -4.68
N ASP A 185 23.66 22.71 -5.45
CA ASP A 185 24.09 23.19 -6.78
C ASP A 185 25.47 23.89 -6.73
N SER A 186 25.77 24.59 -5.63
CA SER A 186 27.07 25.22 -5.39
C SER A 186 28.21 24.23 -5.10
N GLY A 187 27.92 22.94 -4.96
CA GLY A 187 28.86 21.91 -4.54
C GLY A 187 29.06 21.81 -3.01
N VAL A 188 28.45 22.72 -2.23
CA VAL A 188 28.46 22.64 -0.77
C VAL A 188 27.76 21.36 -0.34
N LYS A 189 28.40 20.62 0.58
CA LYS A 189 27.85 19.39 1.16
C LYS A 189 27.28 19.66 2.55
N GLY A 190 26.23 18.93 2.89
CA GLY A 190 25.67 18.86 4.23
C GLY A 190 25.15 17.46 4.52
N THR A 191 24.77 17.19 5.77
CA THR A 191 24.14 15.92 6.14
C THR A 191 22.79 16.15 6.79
N LEU A 192 21.87 15.19 6.69
CA LEU A 192 20.55 15.28 7.32
C LEU A 192 20.66 15.58 8.82
N TYR A 193 21.57 14.92 9.52
CA TYR A 193 21.76 15.13 10.97
C TYR A 193 22.31 16.50 11.34
N GLN A 194 23.08 17.12 10.45
CA GLN A 194 23.60 18.48 10.66
C GLN A 194 22.59 19.56 10.26
N PHE A 195 21.43 19.20 9.70
CA PHE A 195 20.41 20.14 9.26
C PHE A 195 19.58 20.65 10.45
N PRO A 196 19.78 21.90 10.92
CA PRO A 196 19.16 22.37 12.15
C PRO A 196 17.76 22.90 11.86
N ALA A 197 16.74 22.29 12.47
CA ALA A 197 15.34 22.72 12.43
C ALA A 197 14.56 22.06 13.57
N GLU A 198 13.50 22.70 14.06
CA GLU A 198 12.54 22.06 14.98
C GLU A 198 11.78 20.95 14.26
N TYR A 199 11.38 21.21 13.01
CA TYR A 199 10.84 20.24 12.07
C TYR A 199 11.62 20.23 10.76
N THR A 200 11.99 19.05 10.28
CA THR A 200 12.53 18.86 8.93
C THR A 200 11.47 18.18 8.07
N LEU A 201 11.04 18.83 7.00
CA LEU A 201 10.24 18.20 5.97
C LEU A 201 11.19 17.71 4.88
N LEU A 202 11.47 16.42 4.89
CA LEU A 202 12.29 15.77 3.88
C LEU A 202 11.40 15.40 2.69
N PHE A 203 11.74 15.92 1.52
CA PHE A 203 11.04 15.69 0.27
C PHE A 203 11.95 14.93 -0.70
N ILE A 204 11.69 13.65 -0.89
CA ILE A 204 12.39 12.84 -1.90
C ILE A 204 11.65 13.02 -3.22
N ASN A 205 12.38 13.49 -4.25
CA ASN A 205 11.79 13.92 -5.50
C ASN A 205 12.57 13.37 -6.71
N ASN A 206 11.91 13.37 -7.87
CA ASN A 206 12.52 13.08 -9.17
C ASN A 206 12.11 14.21 -10.15
N PRO A 207 13.08 14.91 -10.78
CA PRO A 207 12.83 15.86 -11.87
C PRO A 207 11.96 15.26 -12.98
N GLY A 208 11.25 16.11 -13.74
CA GLY A 208 10.43 15.65 -14.87
C GLY A 208 9.17 14.84 -14.50
N CYS A 209 8.95 14.51 -13.22
CA CYS A 209 7.76 13.82 -12.73
C CYS A 209 6.58 14.78 -12.48
N HIS A 210 5.43 14.51 -13.09
CA HIS A 210 4.20 15.31 -12.92
C HIS A 210 3.76 15.38 -11.45
N ALA A 211 3.75 14.24 -10.75
CA ALA A 211 3.40 14.19 -9.32
C ALA A 211 4.39 14.99 -8.46
N CYS A 212 5.68 15.05 -8.81
CA CYS A 212 6.64 15.91 -8.13
C CYS A 212 6.32 17.40 -8.34
N ALA A 213 5.92 17.80 -9.56
CA ALA A 213 5.51 19.17 -9.83
C ALA A 213 4.25 19.56 -9.04
N GLU A 214 3.24 18.70 -9.00
CA GLU A 214 2.04 18.90 -8.17
C GLU A 214 2.40 19.01 -6.68
N MET A 215 3.33 18.18 -6.20
CA MET A 215 3.77 18.24 -4.81
C MET A 215 4.52 19.53 -4.50
N ILE A 216 5.38 20.00 -5.40
CA ILE A 216 6.08 21.29 -5.25
C ILE A 216 5.08 22.43 -5.14
N GLU A 217 4.09 22.49 -6.04
CA GLU A 217 3.08 23.55 -6.03
C GLU A 217 2.18 23.46 -4.79
N GLY A 218 1.79 22.25 -4.37
CA GLY A 218 1.05 22.04 -3.13
C GLY A 218 1.82 22.54 -1.90
N LEU A 219 3.11 22.18 -1.78
CA LEU A 219 3.98 22.61 -0.69
C LEU A 219 4.11 24.14 -0.64
N LYS A 220 4.25 24.80 -1.80
CA LYS A 220 4.32 26.26 -1.90
C LYS A 220 2.98 26.94 -1.57
N ALA A 221 1.87 26.33 -1.93
CA ALA A 221 0.54 26.87 -1.72
C ALA A 221 0.05 26.71 -0.27
N SER A 222 0.61 25.76 0.48
CA SER A 222 0.20 25.43 1.85
C SER A 222 0.43 26.58 2.85
N PRO A 223 -0.65 27.19 3.41
CA PRO A 223 -0.50 28.23 4.43
C PRO A 223 0.15 27.71 5.71
N VAL A 224 -0.09 26.45 6.06
CA VAL A 224 0.48 25.82 7.28
C VAL A 224 1.99 25.70 7.13
N ILE A 225 2.47 25.15 6.02
CA ILE A 225 3.92 25.01 5.75
C ILE A 225 4.57 26.39 5.65
N ASN A 226 3.96 27.33 4.94
CA ASN A 226 4.47 28.68 4.81
C ASN A 226 4.53 29.41 6.17
N GLY A 227 3.54 29.23 7.04
CA GLY A 227 3.56 29.77 8.40
C GLY A 227 4.72 29.23 9.24
N PHE A 228 4.92 27.91 9.24
CA PHE A 228 6.00 27.28 9.99
C PHE A 228 7.41 27.60 9.45
N THR A 229 7.56 27.72 8.12
CA THR A 229 8.83 28.11 7.49
C THR A 229 9.15 29.58 7.73
N ALA A 230 8.16 30.47 7.67
CA ALA A 230 8.31 31.89 8.02
C ALA A 230 8.74 32.06 9.49
N ALA A 231 8.14 31.28 10.39
CA ALA A 231 8.48 31.23 11.82
C ALA A 231 9.82 30.51 12.12
N LYS A 232 10.53 30.01 11.10
CA LYS A 232 11.79 29.25 11.23
C LYS A 232 11.69 27.96 12.06
N LYS A 233 10.46 27.46 12.28
CA LYS A 233 10.22 26.18 12.95
C LYS A 233 10.40 25.00 11.98
N LEU A 234 9.96 25.15 10.74
CA LEU A 234 10.10 24.12 9.71
C LEU A 234 11.14 24.51 8.66
N LYS A 235 11.94 23.55 8.23
CA LYS A 235 12.80 23.68 7.05
C LYS A 235 12.55 22.49 6.11
N VAL A 236 12.41 22.80 4.82
CA VAL A 236 12.26 21.80 3.76
C VAL A 236 13.64 21.42 3.22
N LEU A 237 13.92 20.12 3.16
CA LEU A 237 15.08 19.53 2.50
C LEU A 237 14.58 18.67 1.34
N SER A 238 14.73 19.16 0.11
CA SER A 238 14.50 18.37 -1.09
C SER A 238 15.77 17.58 -1.44
N ILE A 239 15.61 16.30 -1.73
CA ILE A 239 16.70 15.40 -2.11
C ILE A 239 16.35 14.63 -3.38
N TYR A 240 17.22 14.75 -4.38
CA TYR A 240 17.19 13.95 -5.59
C TYR A 240 18.16 12.76 -5.47
N PRO A 241 17.68 11.50 -5.50
CA PRO A 241 18.51 10.32 -5.24
C PRO A 241 19.03 9.59 -6.49
N ASP A 242 18.69 10.04 -7.71
CA ASP A 242 19.00 9.35 -8.98
C ASP A 242 20.12 10.03 -9.80
N GLU A 243 20.48 9.43 -10.92
CA GLU A 243 21.69 9.69 -11.71
C GLU A 243 21.60 10.94 -12.62
N GLU A 244 20.40 11.29 -13.09
CA GLU A 244 20.17 12.33 -14.12
C GLU A 244 20.33 13.76 -13.57
N LEU A 245 21.56 14.12 -13.18
CA LEU A 245 21.88 15.40 -12.55
C LEU A 245 21.63 16.60 -13.47
N ASP A 246 21.82 16.45 -14.78
CA ASP A 246 21.58 17.52 -15.74
C ASP A 246 20.09 17.87 -15.82
N GLU A 247 19.21 16.87 -15.72
CA GLU A 247 17.77 17.08 -15.62
C GLU A 247 17.39 17.75 -14.29
N TRP A 248 17.98 17.32 -13.18
CA TRP A 248 17.82 17.99 -11.89
C TRP A 248 18.23 19.47 -11.93
N LYS A 249 19.37 19.79 -12.55
CA LYS A 249 19.84 21.18 -12.70
C LYS A 249 18.91 22.02 -13.56
N LYS A 250 18.27 21.43 -14.57
CA LYS A 250 17.28 22.11 -15.43
C LYS A 250 16.01 22.46 -14.64
N HIS A 251 15.56 21.56 -13.78
CA HIS A 251 14.34 21.69 -12.98
C HIS A 251 14.54 22.33 -11.59
N ARG A 252 15.79 22.67 -11.21
CA ARG A 252 16.09 23.23 -9.89
C ARG A 252 15.33 24.52 -9.56
N ASN A 253 14.94 25.29 -10.58
CA ASN A 253 14.20 26.55 -10.41
C ASN A 253 12.72 26.32 -10.11
N ASP A 254 12.23 25.09 -10.24
CA ASP A 254 10.86 24.72 -9.89
C ASP A 254 10.69 24.72 -8.37
N PHE A 255 11.75 24.45 -7.60
CA PHE A 255 11.73 24.45 -6.14
C PHE A 255 11.78 25.86 -5.56
N ALA A 256 11.19 26.03 -4.38
CA ALA A 256 11.26 27.31 -3.66
C ALA A 256 12.70 27.60 -3.21
N LYS A 257 13.10 28.88 -3.23
CA LYS A 257 14.47 29.33 -2.92
C LYS A 257 14.79 29.23 -1.43
N GLU A 258 13.74 29.23 -0.61
CA GLU A 258 13.79 29.11 0.84
C GLU A 258 14.10 27.68 1.30
N TRP A 259 13.91 26.70 0.41
CA TRP A 259 14.18 25.30 0.67
C TRP A 259 15.67 24.98 0.46
N THR A 260 16.14 23.92 1.12
CA THR A 260 17.45 23.35 0.81
C THR A 260 17.26 22.27 -0.23
N ASN A 261 17.64 22.56 -1.48
CA ASN A 261 17.46 21.66 -2.61
C ASN A 261 18.81 21.02 -2.95
N GLY A 262 18.91 19.71 -2.74
CA GLY A 262 20.14 18.96 -2.94
C GLY A 262 19.95 17.68 -3.74
N TYR A 263 21.06 17.06 -4.09
CA TYR A 263 21.12 15.75 -4.74
C TYR A 263 22.12 14.85 -4.02
N ASP A 264 21.91 13.53 -4.12
CA ASP A 264 22.81 12.53 -3.59
C ASP A 264 23.90 12.21 -4.63
N LYS A 265 25.01 12.95 -4.56
CA LYS A 265 26.12 12.85 -5.52
C LYS A 265 26.70 11.45 -5.64
N GLU A 266 26.73 10.70 -4.54
CA GLU A 266 27.32 9.36 -4.47
C GLU A 266 26.27 8.25 -4.55
N LEU A 267 24.99 8.62 -4.76
CA LEU A 267 23.84 7.72 -4.88
C LEU A 267 23.73 6.74 -3.69
N VAL A 268 24.13 7.19 -2.51
CA VAL A 268 24.19 6.35 -1.30
C VAL A 268 22.79 5.89 -0.88
N ILE A 269 21.78 6.78 -0.98
CA ILE A 269 20.39 6.49 -0.65
C ILE A 269 19.89 5.32 -1.48
N LYS A 270 20.10 5.36 -2.80
CA LYS A 270 19.71 4.32 -3.75
C LYS A 270 20.54 3.05 -3.56
N ASN A 271 21.87 3.15 -3.61
CA ASN A 271 22.77 1.99 -3.59
C ASN A 271 22.76 1.21 -2.28
N LYS A 272 22.45 1.87 -1.14
CA LYS A 272 22.36 1.21 0.17
C LYS A 272 20.93 1.02 0.66
N ASN A 273 19.92 1.33 -0.17
CA ASN A 273 18.51 1.28 0.20
C ASN A 273 18.26 1.98 1.55
N LEU A 274 18.76 3.21 1.71
CA LEU A 274 18.61 3.96 2.97
C LEU A 274 17.17 4.46 3.16
N TYR A 275 16.50 4.78 2.07
CA TYR A 275 15.09 5.16 2.03
C TYR A 275 14.40 4.30 1.01
N ASP A 276 13.10 4.08 1.23
CA ASP A 276 12.26 3.41 0.26
C ASP A 276 11.96 4.37 -0.91
N LEU A 277 12.38 3.99 -2.12
CA LEU A 277 12.25 4.79 -3.33
C LEU A 277 11.17 4.25 -4.29
N ARG A 278 10.33 3.29 -3.85
CA ARG A 278 9.27 2.70 -4.69
C ARG A 278 8.20 3.72 -5.09
N ALA A 279 7.95 4.70 -4.24
CA ALA A 279 7.09 5.84 -4.51
C ALA A 279 7.95 7.12 -4.51
N ILE A 280 7.96 7.86 -5.61
CA ILE A 280 8.47 9.23 -5.67
C ILE A 280 7.41 10.06 -6.42
N PRO A 281 6.96 11.22 -5.90
CA PRO A 281 7.43 11.93 -4.70
C PRO A 281 7.07 11.23 -3.38
N THR A 282 7.90 11.44 -2.35
CA THR A 282 7.64 10.95 -0.98
C THR A 282 8.03 12.01 0.06
N LEU A 283 7.17 12.22 1.07
CA LEU A 283 7.43 13.13 2.18
C LEU A 283 7.67 12.39 3.50
N TYR A 284 8.66 12.87 4.25
CA TYR A 284 8.89 12.53 5.64
C TYR A 284 8.86 13.79 6.50
N LEU A 285 8.14 13.75 7.61
CA LEU A 285 8.21 14.79 8.63
C LEU A 285 9.05 14.29 9.80
N LEU A 286 10.10 15.04 10.14
CA LEU A 286 11.05 14.68 11.19
C LEU A 286 11.06 15.74 12.30
N ASP A 287 11.29 15.31 13.54
CA ASP A 287 11.50 16.21 14.67
C ASP A 287 12.92 16.80 14.71
N LYS A 288 13.21 17.60 15.74
CA LYS A 288 14.52 18.21 15.98
C LYS A 288 15.67 17.21 16.07
N ASN A 289 15.40 15.99 16.55
CA ASN A 289 16.36 14.89 16.68
C ASN A 289 16.43 14.00 15.43
N LYS A 290 15.66 14.34 14.38
CA LYS A 290 15.46 13.56 13.16
C LYS A 290 14.71 12.25 13.40
N THR A 291 13.94 12.16 14.47
CA THR A 291 12.95 11.09 14.67
C THR A 291 11.83 11.25 13.67
N VAL A 292 11.43 10.15 13.04
CA VAL A 292 10.37 10.14 12.02
C VAL A 292 9.01 10.27 12.70
N LEU A 293 8.31 11.36 12.41
CA LEU A 293 6.97 11.65 12.90
C LEU A 293 5.91 11.20 11.89
N LEU A 294 6.21 11.36 10.60
CA LEU A 294 5.41 10.87 9.49
C LEU A 294 6.36 10.26 8.45
N LYS A 295 6.01 9.08 7.94
CA LYS A 295 6.71 8.35 6.89
C LYS A 295 5.78 8.25 5.69
N ASP A 296 6.30 8.55 4.51
CA ASP A 296 5.58 8.40 3.24
C ASP A 296 4.19 9.05 3.26
N ALA A 297 4.16 10.29 3.76
CA ALA A 297 2.92 11.00 4.03
C ALA A 297 2.45 11.82 2.84
N THR A 298 1.13 11.94 2.70
CA THR A 298 0.53 12.94 1.84
C THR A 298 0.78 14.35 2.40
N LEU A 299 0.74 15.36 1.53
CA LEU A 299 0.81 16.75 1.95
C LEU A 299 -0.26 17.09 3.00
N GLN A 300 -1.50 16.67 2.77
CA GLN A 300 -2.61 16.88 3.69
C GLN A 300 -2.33 16.34 5.10
N LYS A 301 -1.70 15.16 5.20
CA LYS A 301 -1.37 14.58 6.51
C LYS A 301 -0.29 15.37 7.24
N VAL A 302 0.70 15.89 6.51
CA VAL A 302 1.73 16.78 7.06
C VAL A 302 1.10 18.08 7.55
N GLU A 303 0.20 18.69 6.76
CA GLU A 303 -0.51 19.91 7.13
C GLU A 303 -1.35 19.72 8.39
N GLN A 304 -2.14 18.65 8.46
CA GLN A 304 -2.94 18.32 9.64
C GLN A 304 -2.06 18.19 10.89
N TYR A 305 -0.97 17.42 10.79
CA TYR A 305 -0.07 17.18 11.92
C TYR A 305 0.54 18.48 12.48
N LEU A 306 0.94 19.38 11.58
CA LEU A 306 1.53 20.67 11.94
C LEU A 306 0.47 21.65 12.48
N ALA A 307 -0.74 21.67 11.91
CA ALA A 307 -1.82 22.55 12.36
C ALA A 307 -2.26 22.25 13.80
N GLU A 308 -2.22 20.98 14.23
CA GLU A 308 -2.49 20.59 15.62
C GLU A 308 -1.41 21.05 16.62
N ARG A 309 -0.27 21.55 16.14
CA ARG A 309 0.92 21.92 16.92
C ARG A 309 1.39 23.36 16.69
N GLY A 310 0.70 24.09 15.81
CA GLY A 310 0.98 25.50 15.50
C GLY A 310 0.35 26.42 16.52
#